data_AF-A0A9D4Z3S2-F1
#
_entry.id   AF-A0A9D4Z3S2-F1
#
_cell.length_a   1.000
_cell.length_b   1.000
_cell.length_c   1.000
_cell.angle_alpha   90.00
_cell.angle_beta   90.00
_cell.angle_gamma   90.00
#
_symmetry.space_group_name_H-M   'P 1'
#
loop_
_entity.id
_entity.type
_entity.pdbx_description
1 polymer ?
#
loop_
_entity_poly.entity_id
_entity_poly.type
_entity_poly.pdbx_seq_one_letter_code
_entity_poly.pdbx_strand_id
1 'polypeptide(L)'
;MRRRGAEHKPPSALHWFEPPLPAPRTAHNSDTRGHQLVFASDWERAQQRQACEAKVAQGCKTGLRSSCSVQAVRQCTPPLLLRLLHLAPEPGWQEREACTAQHMDACLAQQLPACQQHAKLFCSEAFSSPAGAQAPQEETRTSIR
;
A
#
# COMPACT_ATOMS: atom_id res chain seq x y z
N MET A 1 -39.62 -25.77 -26.06
CA MET A 1 -39.15 -24.56 -25.33
C MET A 1 -37.63 -24.60 -25.22
N ARG A 2 -36.90 -23.73 -25.92
CA ARG A 2 -35.42 -23.67 -25.91
C ARG A 2 -34.96 -22.84 -24.70
N ARG A 3 -34.16 -23.42 -23.81
CA ARG A 3 -33.45 -22.67 -22.75
C ARG A 3 -32.37 -21.81 -23.41
N ARG A 4 -32.46 -20.48 -23.25
CA ARG A 4 -31.38 -19.56 -23.60
C ARG A 4 -30.24 -19.80 -22.62
N GLY A 5 -29.06 -20.18 -23.13
CA GLY A 5 -27.84 -20.30 -22.35
C GLY A 5 -27.47 -18.93 -21.77
N ALA A 6 -27.11 -18.91 -20.49
CA ALA A 6 -26.54 -17.73 -19.86
C ALA A 6 -25.18 -17.44 -20.51
N GLU A 7 -25.02 -16.24 -21.05
CA GLU A 7 -23.77 -15.73 -21.58
C GLU A 7 -22.75 -15.66 -20.42
N HIS A 8 -21.76 -16.55 -20.47
CA HIS A 8 -20.75 -16.66 -19.44
C HIS A 8 -19.75 -15.52 -19.64
N LYS A 9 -19.94 -14.40 -18.94
CA LYS A 9 -18.92 -13.35 -18.85
C LYS A 9 -17.70 -13.97 -18.18
N PRO A 10 -16.55 -14.12 -18.86
CA PRO A 10 -15.38 -14.68 -18.22
C PRO A 10 -15.01 -13.79 -17.02
N PRO A 11 -14.59 -14.37 -15.88
CA PRO A 11 -14.08 -13.58 -14.78
C PRO A 11 -12.96 -12.71 -15.33
N SER A 12 -13.02 -11.39 -15.07
CA SER A 12 -11.97 -10.45 -15.43
C SER A 12 -10.65 -11.08 -15.02
N ALA A 13 -9.79 -11.40 -15.99
CA ALA A 13 -8.50 -11.99 -15.73
C ALA A 13 -7.78 -11.05 -14.77
N LEU A 14 -7.61 -11.48 -13.53
CA LEU A 14 -6.73 -10.80 -12.59
C LEU A 14 -5.34 -10.95 -13.20
N HIS A 15 -4.84 -9.89 -13.82
CA HIS A 15 -3.48 -9.81 -14.36
C HIS A 15 -2.52 -9.76 -13.16
N TRP A 16 -2.27 -10.91 -12.55
CA TRP A 16 -1.34 -11.08 -11.43
C TRP A 16 0.11 -10.76 -11.80
N PHE A 17 0.38 -10.61 -13.10
CA PHE A 17 1.68 -10.30 -13.68
C PHE A 17 1.53 -9.18 -14.70
N GLU A 18 1.20 -7.97 -14.23
CA GLU A 18 1.82 -6.81 -14.87
C GLU A 18 3.33 -6.99 -14.62
N PRO A 19 4.19 -7.11 -15.64
CA PRO A 19 5.62 -7.08 -15.41
C PRO A 19 5.93 -5.83 -14.57
N PRO A 20 6.78 -5.93 -13.53
CA PRO A 20 7.09 -4.78 -12.70
C PRO A 20 7.48 -3.63 -13.62
N LEU A 21 6.90 -2.45 -13.37
CA LEU A 21 7.28 -1.23 -14.10
C LEU A 21 8.80 -1.22 -14.23
N PRO A 22 9.34 -1.06 -15.46
CA PRO A 22 10.78 -1.08 -15.65
C PRO A 22 11.40 -0.09 -14.68
N ALA A 23 12.44 -0.53 -13.96
CA ALA A 23 13.09 0.30 -12.96
C ALA A 23 13.39 1.68 -13.59
N PRO A 24 13.00 2.79 -12.95
CA PRO A 24 13.26 4.11 -13.50
C PRO A 24 14.76 4.21 -13.76
N ARG A 25 15.12 4.43 -15.04
CA ARG A 25 16.51 4.63 -15.43
C ARG A 25 16.97 5.95 -14.84
N THR A 26 17.53 5.92 -13.63
CA THR A 26 18.28 7.05 -13.09
C THR A 26 19.61 7.13 -13.82
N ALA A 27 20.10 8.35 -14.02
CA ALA A 27 21.47 8.56 -14.45
C ALA A 27 22.38 7.82 -13.46
N HIS A 28 23.11 6.83 -13.97
CA HIS A 28 24.07 6.06 -13.21
C HIS A 28 25.25 6.97 -12.87
N ASN A 29 25.21 7.58 -11.69
CA ASN A 29 26.40 8.10 -11.04
C ASN A 29 26.77 7.14 -9.91
N SER A 30 27.77 6.32 -10.19
CA SER A 30 28.46 5.43 -9.26
C SER A 30 29.23 6.28 -8.26
N ASP A 31 28.61 6.58 -7.13
CA ASP A 31 29.33 6.91 -5.90
C ASP A 31 28.46 6.39 -4.75
N THR A 32 29.05 5.68 -3.80
CA THR A 32 28.36 4.93 -2.73
C THR A 32 27.73 5.83 -1.65
N ARG A 33 27.08 6.92 -2.07
CA ARG A 33 26.31 7.85 -1.25
C ARG A 33 24.87 7.80 -1.76
N GLY A 34 23.95 7.40 -0.89
CA GLY A 34 22.59 6.99 -1.23
C GLY A 34 21.84 7.91 -2.19
N HIS A 35 20.93 7.30 -2.97
CA HIS A 35 20.07 8.03 -3.89
C HIS A 35 19.23 9.07 -3.15
N GLN A 36 19.40 10.34 -3.53
CA GLN A 36 18.69 11.46 -2.92
C GLN A 36 17.68 12.03 -3.90
N LEU A 37 16.46 12.31 -3.42
CA LEU A 37 15.43 12.93 -4.24
C LEU A 37 15.78 14.41 -4.49
N VAL A 38 15.72 14.82 -5.76
CA VAL A 38 15.94 16.21 -6.20
C VAL A 38 14.64 16.75 -6.78
N PHE A 39 14.33 18.01 -6.49
CA PHE A 39 13.11 18.70 -6.89
C PHE A 39 13.48 20.03 -7.55
N ALA A 40 12.71 20.50 -8.53
CA ALA A 40 13.02 21.78 -9.19
C ALA A 40 12.59 22.98 -8.34
N SER A 41 11.63 22.81 -7.44
CA SER A 41 11.23 23.82 -6.45
C SER A 41 10.70 23.22 -5.15
N ASP A 42 10.62 24.05 -4.10
CA ASP A 42 9.97 23.66 -2.84
C ASP A 42 8.47 23.40 -2.99
N TRP A 43 7.82 24.09 -3.92
CA TRP A 43 6.42 23.84 -4.26
C TRP A 43 6.22 22.44 -4.85
N GLU A 44 7.06 22.04 -5.81
CA GLU A 44 7.00 20.70 -6.40
C GLU A 44 7.30 19.62 -5.35
N ARG A 45 8.31 19.85 -4.50
CA ARG A 45 8.60 18.96 -3.37
C ARG A 45 7.38 18.76 -2.48
N ALA A 46 6.71 19.84 -2.09
CA ALA A 46 5.51 19.76 -1.24
C ALA A 46 4.39 18.98 -1.92
N GLN A 47 4.16 19.22 -3.22
CA GLN A 47 3.15 18.51 -4.01
C GLN A 47 3.47 17.01 -4.11
N GLN A 48 4.73 16.65 -4.39
CA GLN A 48 5.17 15.25 -4.47
C GLN A 48 5.11 14.56 -3.10
N ARG A 49 5.42 15.26 -2.01
CA ARG A 49 5.28 14.73 -0.65
C ARG A 49 3.82 14.42 -0.33
N GLN A 50 2.91 15.34 -0.66
CA GLN A 50 1.47 15.11 -0.46
C GLN A 50 0.96 13.92 -1.28
N ALA A 51 1.43 13.76 -2.53
CA ALA A 51 1.11 12.62 -3.36
C ALA A 51 1.67 11.30 -2.78
N CYS A 52 2.89 11.32 -2.22
CA CYS A 52 3.45 10.20 -1.47
C CYS A 52 2.55 9.83 -0.28
N GLU A 53 2.18 10.80 0.56
CA GLU A 53 1.35 10.56 1.75
C GLU A 53 0.00 9.91 1.35
N ALA A 54 -0.63 10.41 0.29
CA ALA A 54 -1.87 9.84 -0.22
C ALA A 54 -1.71 8.39 -0.71
N LYS A 55 -0.65 8.10 -1.49
CA LYS A 55 -0.38 6.75 -2.01
C LYS A 55 -0.04 5.75 -0.91
N VAL A 56 0.82 6.13 0.03
CA VAL A 56 1.21 5.26 1.15
C VAL A 56 0.01 4.99 2.05
N ALA A 57 -0.78 6.02 2.38
CA ALA A 57 -2.00 5.84 3.15
C ALA A 57 -3.02 4.94 2.44
N GLN A 58 -3.16 5.06 1.12
CA GLN A 58 -4.03 4.20 0.33
C GLN A 58 -3.56 2.74 0.34
N GLY A 59 -2.27 2.49 0.13
CA GLY A 59 -1.69 1.14 0.20
C GLY A 59 -1.91 0.49 1.57
N CYS A 60 -1.66 1.25 2.64
CA CYS A 60 -1.92 0.81 4.01
C CYS A 60 -3.39 0.48 4.25
N LYS A 61 -4.33 1.34 3.81
CA LYS A 61 -5.78 1.08 3.94
C LYS A 61 -6.22 -0.19 3.22
N THR A 62 -5.66 -0.47 2.05
CA THR A 62 -5.95 -1.71 1.30
C THR A 62 -5.47 -2.93 2.08
N GLY A 63 -4.22 -2.91 2.57
CA GLY A 63 -3.70 -4.00 3.42
C GLY A 63 -4.50 -4.17 4.71
N LEU A 64 -4.92 -3.07 5.31
CA LEU A 64 -5.72 -3.05 6.53
C LEU A 64 -7.08 -3.71 6.35
N ARG A 65 -7.76 -3.50 5.22
CA ARG A 65 -9.04 -4.19 4.93
C ARG A 65 -8.87 -5.71 4.92
N SER A 66 -7.78 -6.20 4.33
CA SER A 66 -7.46 -7.63 4.31
C SER A 66 -7.09 -8.17 5.70
N SER A 67 -6.32 -7.42 6.49
CA SER A 67 -5.96 -7.89 7.84
C SER A 67 -7.16 -7.87 8.78
N CYS A 68 -7.98 -6.82 8.73
CA CYS A 68 -9.19 -6.72 9.53
C CYS A 68 -10.20 -7.81 9.17
N SER A 69 -10.30 -8.23 7.90
CA SER A 69 -11.24 -9.30 7.52
C SER A 69 -10.84 -10.64 8.13
N VAL A 70 -9.56 -10.96 8.10
CA VAL A 70 -9.02 -12.17 8.74
C VAL A 70 -9.24 -12.11 10.25
N GLN A 71 -8.99 -10.96 10.87
CA GLN A 71 -9.16 -10.79 12.31
C GLN A 71 -10.64 -10.90 12.72
N ALA A 72 -11.55 -10.29 11.96
CA ALA A 72 -12.99 -10.36 12.21
C ALA A 72 -13.51 -11.79 12.11
N VAL A 73 -13.12 -12.54 11.06
CA VAL A 73 -13.48 -13.95 10.92
C VAL A 73 -12.99 -14.76 12.12
N ARG A 74 -11.74 -14.56 12.56
CA ARG A 74 -11.18 -15.28 13.71
C ARG A 74 -11.92 -14.98 15.03
N GLN A 75 -12.47 -13.79 15.19
CA GLN A 75 -13.26 -13.43 16.37
C GLN A 75 -14.69 -14.00 16.32
N CYS A 76 -15.21 -14.23 15.12
CA CYS A 76 -16.59 -14.64 14.89
C CYS A 76 -16.77 -16.13 14.54
N THR A 77 -15.68 -16.91 14.49
CA THR A 77 -15.75 -18.36 14.31
C THR A 77 -15.09 -19.07 15.48
N PRO A 78 -15.64 -20.20 15.94
CA PRO A 78 -15.01 -20.99 16.97
C PRO A 78 -13.61 -21.46 16.53
N PRO A 79 -12.66 -21.58 17.47
CA PRO A 79 -11.35 -22.16 17.19
C PRO A 79 -11.47 -23.51 16.46
N LEU A 80 -10.62 -23.71 15.45
CA LEU A 80 -10.65 -24.91 14.60
C LEU A 80 -10.65 -26.22 15.42
N LEU A 81 -9.85 -26.26 16.50
CA LEU A 81 -9.77 -27.43 17.38
C LEU A 81 -11.12 -27.73 18.06
N LEU A 82 -11.82 -26.71 18.57
CA LEU A 82 -13.13 -26.88 19.20
C LEU A 82 -14.17 -27.32 18.17
N ARG A 83 -14.05 -26.85 16.93
CA ARG A 83 -14.92 -27.26 15.83
C ARG A 83 -14.68 -28.71 15.41
N LEU A 84 -13.42 -29.15 15.32
CA LEU A 84 -13.06 -30.54 15.00
C LEU A 84 -13.55 -31.53 16.07
N LEU A 85 -13.47 -31.13 17.34
CA LEU A 85 -13.94 -31.95 18.46
C LEU A 85 -15.46 -31.87 18.69
N HIS A 86 -16.20 -31.13 17.85
CA HIS A 86 -17.63 -30.88 18.01
C HIS A 86 -18.01 -30.28 19.38
N LEU A 87 -17.07 -29.56 20.01
CA LEU A 87 -17.23 -28.94 21.33
C LEU A 87 -17.80 -27.53 21.27
N ALA A 88 -17.88 -26.93 20.09
CA ALA A 88 -18.50 -25.63 19.86
C ALA A 88 -19.42 -25.71 18.63
N PRO A 89 -20.70 -25.31 18.75
CA PRO A 89 -21.60 -25.24 17.61
C PRO A 89 -21.14 -24.14 16.65
N GLU A 90 -21.30 -24.38 15.35
CA GLU A 90 -21.10 -23.33 14.36
C GLU A 90 -22.27 -22.34 14.42
N PRO A 91 -21.98 -21.03 14.52
CA PRO A 91 -23.03 -20.02 14.44
C PRO A 91 -23.70 -20.04 13.06
N GLY A 92 -24.95 -19.59 13.02
CA GLY A 92 -25.66 -19.41 11.75
C GLY A 92 -24.95 -18.40 10.85
N TRP A 93 -25.12 -18.53 9.54
CA TRP A 93 -24.48 -17.62 8.57
C TRP A 93 -24.78 -16.15 8.87
N GLN A 94 -26.03 -15.81 9.17
CA GLN A 94 -26.45 -14.43 9.41
C GLN A 94 -25.84 -13.84 10.68
N GLU A 95 -25.72 -14.64 11.74
CA GLU A 95 -25.09 -14.25 13.00
C GLU A 95 -23.59 -13.98 12.79
N ARG A 96 -22.93 -14.87 12.05
CA ARG A 96 -21.52 -14.73 11.71
C ARG A 96 -21.25 -13.49 10.86
N GLU A 97 -22.06 -13.22 9.84
CA GLU A 97 -21.91 -12.01 9.02
C GLU A 97 -22.08 -10.74 9.86
N ALA A 98 -23.10 -10.68 10.72
CA ALA A 98 -23.33 -9.54 11.61
C ALA A 98 -22.15 -9.31 12.56
N CYS A 99 -21.64 -10.38 13.19
CA CYS A 99 -20.44 -10.32 14.01
C CYS A 99 -19.24 -9.81 13.20
N THR A 100 -18.99 -10.38 12.00
CA THR A 100 -17.82 -9.98 11.21
C THR A 100 -17.88 -8.53 10.75
N ALA A 101 -19.05 -8.01 10.40
CA ALA A 101 -19.23 -6.61 10.03
C ALA A 101 -18.88 -5.68 11.20
N GLN A 102 -19.35 -5.99 12.41
CA GLN A 102 -19.04 -5.21 13.62
C GLN A 102 -17.53 -5.22 13.93
N HIS A 103 -16.89 -6.40 13.89
CA HIS A 103 -15.45 -6.51 14.14
C HIS A 103 -14.61 -5.86 13.05
N MET A 104 -15.07 -5.89 11.79
CA MET A 104 -14.45 -5.18 10.68
C MET A 104 -14.45 -3.67 10.90
N ASP A 105 -15.62 -3.10 11.19
CA ASP A 105 -15.76 -1.66 11.40
C ASP A 105 -14.93 -1.18 12.60
N ALA A 106 -14.94 -1.93 13.70
CA ALA A 106 -14.14 -1.65 14.88
C ALA A 106 -12.63 -1.69 14.56
N CYS A 107 -12.16 -2.72 13.86
CA CYS A 107 -10.76 -2.85 13.46
C CYS A 107 -10.32 -1.70 12.53
N LEU A 108 -11.14 -1.37 11.53
CA LEU A 108 -10.84 -0.27 10.61
C LEU A 108 -10.77 1.06 11.35
N ALA A 109 -11.76 1.36 12.20
CA ALA A 109 -11.79 2.59 12.99
C ALA A 109 -10.55 2.74 13.89
N GLN A 110 -10.10 1.64 14.49
CA GLN A 110 -8.92 1.63 15.34
C GLN A 110 -7.61 1.85 14.57
N GLN A 111 -7.48 1.29 13.37
CA GLN A 111 -6.20 1.19 12.66
C GLN A 111 -6.01 2.25 11.56
N LEU A 112 -7.09 2.84 11.04
CA LEU A 112 -7.05 3.92 10.05
C LEU A 112 -6.12 5.10 10.42
N PRO A 113 -6.10 5.58 11.68
CA PRO A 113 -5.19 6.66 12.10
C PRO A 113 -3.71 6.26 11.99
N ALA A 114 -3.37 4.99 12.27
CA ALA A 114 -2.00 4.50 12.17
C ALA A 114 -1.50 4.53 10.72
N CYS A 115 -2.36 4.22 9.73
CA CYS A 115 -2.02 4.36 8.31
C CYS A 115 -1.70 5.81 7.92
N GLN A 116 -2.45 6.79 8.44
CA GLN A 116 -2.20 8.20 8.16
C GLN A 116 -0.89 8.67 8.79
N GLN A 117 -0.64 8.25 10.03
CA GLN A 117 0.60 8.60 10.73
C GLN A 117 1.82 7.97 10.06
N HIS A 118 1.73 6.70 9.68
CA HIS A 118 2.79 6.01 8.95
C HIS A 118 3.11 6.71 7.63
N ALA A 119 2.09 7.09 6.85
CA ALA A 119 2.28 7.82 5.60
C ALA A 119 3.02 9.15 5.80
N LYS A 120 2.64 9.94 6.81
CA LYS A 120 3.32 11.19 7.15
C LYS A 120 4.78 10.98 7.51
N LEU A 121 5.06 10.05 8.42
CA LEU A 121 6.42 9.76 8.88
C LEU A 121 7.30 9.28 7.71
N PHE A 122 6.84 8.27 7.00
CA PHE A 122 7.54 7.69 5.86
C PHE A 122 7.87 8.74 4.78
N CYS A 123 6.88 9.55 4.38
CA CYS A 123 7.10 10.57 3.34
C CYS A 123 7.89 11.77 3.87
N SER A 124 7.83 12.11 5.17
CA SER A 124 8.69 13.17 5.72
C SER A 124 10.17 12.77 5.71
N GLU A 125 10.46 11.51 6.02
CA GLU A 125 11.82 10.96 6.01
C GLU A 125 12.37 10.90 4.59
N ALA A 126 11.59 10.36 3.65
CA ALA A 126 12.00 10.26 2.24
C ALA A 126 12.24 11.63 1.56
N PHE A 127 11.56 12.69 2.02
CA PHE A 127 11.64 14.05 1.44
C PHE A 127 12.46 15.03 2.28
N SER A 128 13.18 14.53 3.29
CA SER A 128 13.98 15.35 4.23
C SER A 128 15.16 16.09 3.57
N SER A 129 15.57 15.70 2.35
CA SER A 129 16.66 16.35 1.63
C SER A 129 16.25 17.72 1.05
N PRO A 130 17.07 18.78 1.14
CA PRO A 130 16.77 20.12 0.58
C PRO A 130 16.60 20.13 -0.95
N ALA A 131 15.84 21.09 -1.48
CA ALA A 131 15.58 21.22 -2.91
C ALA A 131 16.76 22.01 -3.49
N GLY A 132 17.54 21.35 -4.34
CA GLY A 132 18.66 21.99 -5.01
C GLY A 132 19.85 22.30 -4.10
N ALA A 133 20.76 21.34 -3.97
CA ALA A 133 22.18 21.67 -3.99
C ALA A 133 22.74 21.16 -5.31
N GLN A 134 22.46 21.87 -6.41
CA GLN A 134 23.34 21.76 -7.57
C GLN A 134 24.67 22.37 -7.13
N ALA A 135 25.66 21.54 -6.83
CA ALA A 135 27.03 22.02 -6.75
C ALA A 135 27.37 22.69 -8.10
N PRO A 136 27.93 23.91 -8.13
CA PRO A 136 28.41 24.48 -9.37
C PRO A 136 29.44 23.52 -9.96
N GLN A 137 29.22 23.09 -11.21
CA GLN A 137 30.25 22.41 -11.97
C GLN A 137 31.38 23.42 -12.18
N GLU A 138 32.42 23.31 -11.37
CA GLU A 138 33.68 23.99 -11.61
C GLU A 138 34.31 23.35 -12.85
N GLU A 139 34.04 23.97 -14.00
CA GLU A 139 34.68 23.67 -15.28
C GLU A 139 36.18 23.95 -15.15
N THR A 140 36.92 22.99 -14.60
CA THR A 140 38.38 22.94 -14.65
C THR A 140 38.78 22.62 -16.08
N ARG A 141 38.70 23.64 -16.94
CA ARG A 141 39.35 23.65 -18.25
C ARG A 141 40.86 23.70 -18.03
N THR A 142 41.39 22.52 -17.78
CA THR A 142 42.81 22.21 -17.87
C THR A 142 43.20 22.33 -19.35
N SER A 143 43.69 23.50 -19.77
CA SER A 143 44.40 23.63 -21.04
C SER A 143 45.89 23.69 -20.74
N ILE A 144 46.51 22.52 -20.89
CA ILE A 144 47.95 22.30 -20.85
C ILE A 144 48.57 22.99 -22.09
N ARG A 145 49.56 23.82 -21.80
CA ARG A 145 50.79 24.18 -22.53
C ARG A 145 50.81 24.11 -24.07
#